data_AF-A0A9E4BWR2-F1
#
_entry.id   AF-A0A9E4BWR2-F1
#
_cell.length_a   1.000
_cell.length_b   1.000
_cell.length_c   1.000
_cell.angle_alpha   90.00
_cell.angle_beta   90.00
_cell.angle_gamma   90.00
#
_symmetry.space_group_name_H-M   'P 1'
#
loop_
_entity.id
_entity.type
_entity.pdbx_description
1 polymer ?
#
loop_
_entity_poly.entity_id
_entity_poly.type
_entity_poly.pdbx_seq_one_letter_code
_entity_poly.pdbx_strand_id
1 'polypeptide(L)'
;MTVYREGSREGILQTEGQADKQEAPVVEIPDSLGPDGFRHRRRRPAVTTGITERINTGEGKIYVTINEDEYGICEIFSTIGKAGGNAAAQSEAISRLISLALRSGVDPQEVISELKGISGPSPVWEDGELILSTPDAIGKAMERYLQRKAGKQPDAVASENVPPSSAGSEPKTLTTCPECGSTVAYESSCLMCKHCGWSKC
;
A
#
# COMPACT_ATOMS: atom_id res chain seq x y z
N MET A 1 -12.15 60.37 -21.71
CA MET A 1 -11.23 59.50 -20.96
C MET A 1 -12.08 58.63 -20.06
N THR A 2 -12.31 57.38 -20.46
CA THR A 2 -13.24 56.47 -19.77
C THR A 2 -12.45 55.73 -18.70
N VAL A 3 -12.68 56.06 -17.44
CA VAL A 3 -12.05 55.41 -16.29
C VAL A 3 -12.88 54.18 -15.93
N TYR A 4 -12.30 52.99 -16.06
CA TYR A 4 -12.93 51.75 -15.61
C TYR A 4 -12.63 51.54 -14.13
N ARG A 5 -13.68 51.20 -13.36
CA ARG A 5 -13.62 50.89 -11.92
C ARG A 5 -13.67 49.37 -11.77
N GLU A 6 -12.74 48.80 -11.01
CA GLU A 6 -12.73 47.36 -10.73
C GLU A 6 -14.02 46.96 -9.98
N GLY A 7 -14.64 45.85 -10.39
CA GLY A 7 -15.87 45.30 -9.81
C GLY A 7 -17.17 45.45 -10.63
N SER A 8 -17.13 46.03 -11.84
CA SER A 8 -18.35 46.33 -12.62
C SER A 8 -18.88 45.21 -13.53
N ARG A 9 -18.42 43.95 -13.37
CA ARG A 9 -18.97 42.77 -14.06
C ARG A 9 -19.01 41.56 -13.12
N GLU A 10 -20.20 40.97 -12.96
CA GLU A 10 -20.37 39.65 -12.35
C GLU A 10 -19.71 38.60 -13.25
N GLY A 11 -18.90 37.71 -12.66
CA GLY A 11 -18.22 36.62 -13.37
C GLY A 11 -16.69 36.68 -13.44
N ILE A 12 -16.03 37.54 -12.67
CA ILE A 12 -14.59 37.43 -12.46
C ILE A 12 -14.35 36.50 -11.26
N LEU A 13 -13.75 35.34 -11.54
CA LEU A 13 -13.23 34.43 -10.54
C LEU A 13 -12.18 35.16 -9.71
N GLN A 14 -12.54 35.53 -8.48
CA GLN A 14 -11.58 35.89 -7.45
C GLN A 14 -10.85 34.61 -7.06
N THR A 15 -9.56 34.50 -7.39
CA THR A 15 -8.67 33.48 -6.84
C THR A 15 -8.29 33.88 -5.41
N GLU A 16 -9.26 33.90 -4.52
CA GLU A 16 -9.04 33.85 -3.08
C GLU A 16 -9.54 32.49 -2.60
N GLY A 17 -8.63 31.53 -2.69
CA GLY A 17 -8.86 30.15 -2.29
C GLY A 17 -7.52 29.54 -1.94
N GLN A 18 -6.87 30.14 -0.94
CA GLN A 18 -5.84 29.47 -0.18
C GLN A 18 -6.46 28.13 0.24
N ALA A 19 -6.04 27.05 -0.42
CA ALA A 19 -6.48 25.73 -0.07
C ALA A 19 -5.99 25.49 1.36
N ASP A 20 -6.90 25.65 2.32
CA ASP A 20 -6.73 25.20 3.68
C ASP A 20 -6.42 23.70 3.59
N LYS A 21 -5.13 23.39 3.64
CA LYS A 21 -4.66 22.09 4.07
C LYS A 21 -5.19 21.96 5.49
N GLN A 22 -6.38 21.38 5.63
CA GLN A 22 -6.86 20.86 6.90
C GLN A 22 -5.83 19.82 7.34
N GLU A 23 -4.89 20.26 8.17
CA GLU A 23 -4.02 19.38 8.94
C GLU A 23 -4.95 18.47 9.75
N ALA A 24 -4.81 17.16 9.52
CA ALA A 24 -5.52 16.18 10.31
C ALA A 24 -5.23 16.45 11.79
N PRO A 25 -6.22 16.34 12.69
CA PRO A 25 -6.00 16.58 14.11
C PRO A 25 -4.92 15.62 14.60
N VAL A 26 -3.78 16.18 15.01
CA VAL A 26 -2.70 15.45 15.67
C VAL A 26 -3.25 15.09 17.04
N VAL A 27 -3.79 13.88 17.17
CA VAL A 27 -4.21 13.37 18.47
C VAL A 27 -2.94 13.13 19.28
N GLU A 28 -2.72 13.94 20.31
CA GLU A 28 -1.57 13.80 21.21
C GLU A 28 -1.61 12.43 21.86
N ILE A 29 -0.74 11.53 21.39
CA ILE A 29 -0.51 10.24 22.00
C ILE A 29 0.17 10.54 23.34
N PRO A 30 -0.34 10.04 24.49
CA PRO A 30 0.29 10.31 25.77
C PRO A 30 1.76 9.94 25.70
N ASP A 31 2.63 10.94 25.88
CA ASP A 31 4.06 10.83 25.69
C ASP A 31 4.66 10.04 26.86
N SER A 32 4.57 8.72 26.78
CA SER A 32 5.10 7.80 27.78
C SER A 32 6.58 7.52 27.50
N LEU A 33 7.43 8.55 27.58
CA LEU A 33 8.85 8.34 27.84
C LEU A 33 8.97 7.70 29.23
N GLY A 34 9.50 6.48 29.26
CA GLY A 34 9.80 5.78 30.49
C GLY A 34 10.96 6.44 31.23
N PRO A 35 11.13 6.13 32.52
CA PRO A 35 12.28 6.60 33.32
C PRO A 35 13.64 6.11 32.78
N ASP A 36 13.63 5.14 31.87
CA ASP A 36 14.76 4.58 31.14
C ASP A 36 15.07 5.32 29.83
N GLY A 37 14.31 6.35 29.47
CA GLY A 37 14.48 7.13 28.24
C GLY A 37 13.91 6.48 26.98
N PHE A 38 13.27 5.30 27.11
CA PHE A 38 12.61 4.62 26.00
C PHE A 38 11.13 4.95 25.94
N ARG A 39 10.56 5.01 24.73
CA ARG A 39 9.11 5.05 24.55
C ARG A 39 8.51 3.68 24.82
N HIS A 40 7.55 3.63 25.73
CA HIS A 40 6.79 2.42 26.01
C HIS A 40 5.45 2.43 25.29
N ARG A 41 5.04 1.25 24.82
CA ARG A 41 3.74 1.03 24.18
C ARG A 41 2.59 1.46 25.10
N ARG A 42 1.69 2.30 24.60
CA ARG A 42 0.46 2.68 25.29
C ARG A 42 -0.39 1.47 25.66
N ARG A 43 -1.20 1.59 26.73
CA ARG A 43 -2.06 0.50 27.23
C ARG A 43 -3.12 0.18 26.18
N ARG A 44 -3.30 -1.13 25.90
CA ARG A 44 -4.35 -1.58 24.98
C ARG A 44 -5.72 -1.50 25.66
N PRO A 45 -6.74 -0.87 25.06
CA PRO A 45 -8.10 -0.89 25.60
C PRO A 45 -8.72 -2.30 25.53
N ALA A 46 -9.81 -2.50 26.27
CA ALA A 46 -10.52 -3.79 26.29
C ALA A 46 -11.22 -4.07 24.95
N VAL A 47 -11.72 -3.03 24.29
CA VAL A 47 -12.43 -3.08 23.00
C VAL A 47 -11.74 -2.13 22.04
N THR A 48 -11.55 -2.58 20.80
CA THR A 48 -11.04 -1.80 19.68
C THR A 48 -12.03 -1.90 18.52
N THR A 49 -12.03 -0.91 17.62
CA THR A 49 -12.85 -0.93 16.40
C THR A 49 -11.91 -1.05 15.21
N GLY A 50 -12.31 -1.78 14.18
CA GLY A 50 -11.42 -1.99 13.04
C GLY A 50 -12.10 -2.66 11.87
N ILE A 51 -11.28 -2.96 10.87
CA ILE A 51 -11.71 -3.67 9.68
C ILE A 51 -10.75 -4.83 9.40
N THR A 52 -11.25 -5.83 8.68
CA THR A 52 -10.41 -6.88 8.11
C THR A 52 -10.48 -6.82 6.60
N GLU A 53 -9.33 -6.72 5.95
CA GLU A 53 -9.19 -6.74 4.52
C GLU A 53 -8.58 -8.05 4.04
N ARG A 54 -9.15 -8.65 3.01
CA ARG A 54 -8.66 -9.87 2.39
C ARG A 54 -7.88 -9.51 1.13
N ILE A 55 -6.63 -9.92 1.04
CA ILE A 55 -5.74 -9.66 -0.11
C ILE A 55 -5.17 -11.01 -0.59
N ASN A 56 -5.05 -11.19 -1.91
CA ASN A 56 -4.33 -12.33 -2.46
C ASN A 56 -2.84 -12.00 -2.60
N THR A 57 -1.98 -12.87 -2.07
CA THR A 57 -0.52 -12.80 -2.22
C THR A 57 -0.01 -14.10 -2.85
N GLY A 58 1.27 -14.14 -3.23
CA GLY A 58 1.90 -15.36 -3.74
C GLY A 58 1.93 -16.52 -2.73
N GLU A 59 1.90 -16.22 -1.43
CA GLU A 59 1.90 -17.20 -0.34
C GLU A 59 0.48 -17.64 0.05
N GLY A 60 -0.55 -17.02 -0.53
CA GLY A 60 -1.95 -17.34 -0.29
C GLY A 60 -2.78 -16.12 0.09
N LYS A 61 -3.98 -16.38 0.61
CA LYS A 61 -4.88 -15.31 1.06
C LYS A 61 -4.43 -14.81 2.41
N ILE A 62 -4.07 -13.53 2.49
CA ILE A 62 -3.82 -12.84 3.75
C ILE A 62 -5.07 -12.06 4.17
N TYR A 63 -5.36 -12.12 5.46
CA TYR A 63 -6.38 -11.30 6.12
C TYR A 63 -5.66 -10.31 7.01
N VAL A 64 -5.71 -9.03 6.66
CA VAL A 64 -5.09 -7.94 7.42
C VAL A 64 -6.19 -7.25 8.22
N THR A 65 -6.14 -7.39 9.53
CA THR A 65 -7.05 -6.72 10.46
C THR A 65 -6.35 -5.50 11.02
N ILE A 66 -6.95 -4.31 10.84
CA ILE A 66 -6.42 -3.04 11.33
C ILE A 66 -7.41 -2.51 12.34
N ASN A 67 -6.99 -2.36 13.59
CA ASN A 67 -7.82 -1.78 14.63
C ASN A 67 -7.27 -0.44 15.13
N GLU A 68 -8.19 0.39 15.54
CA GLU A 68 -7.98 1.70 16.11
C GLU A 68 -8.63 1.83 17.49
N ASP A 69 -8.14 2.82 18.22
CA ASP A 69 -8.73 3.33 19.45
C ASP A 69 -8.86 4.85 19.37
N GLU A 70 -9.14 5.50 20.50
CA GLU A 70 -9.35 6.95 20.61
C GLU A 70 -8.17 7.79 20.09
N TYR A 71 -6.96 7.23 20.04
CA TYR A 71 -5.76 7.91 19.55
C TYR A 71 -5.34 7.50 18.13
N GLY A 72 -6.17 6.71 17.45
CA GLY A 72 -5.90 6.23 16.09
C GLY A 72 -5.45 4.77 16.04
N ILE A 73 -4.75 4.40 14.97
CA ILE A 73 -4.38 2.99 14.72
C ILE A 73 -3.50 2.49 15.87
N CYS A 74 -3.85 1.32 16.40
CA CYS A 74 -3.18 0.77 17.58
C CYS A 74 -2.70 -0.67 17.38
N GLU A 75 -3.27 -1.43 16.44
CA GLU A 75 -2.85 -2.81 16.22
C GLU A 75 -3.18 -3.28 14.81
N ILE A 76 -2.32 -4.19 14.35
CA ILE A 76 -2.48 -4.90 13.10
C ILE A 76 -2.31 -6.38 13.38
N PHE A 77 -3.21 -7.19 12.84
CA PHE A 77 -3.07 -8.63 12.79
C PHE A 77 -3.05 -9.06 11.34
N SER A 78 -2.17 -9.99 11.00
CA SER A 78 -2.26 -10.71 9.75
C SER A 78 -2.41 -12.20 9.98
N THR A 79 -3.21 -12.83 9.14
CA THR A 79 -3.36 -14.28 9.13
C THR A 79 -3.38 -14.75 7.70
N ILE A 80 -2.53 -15.73 7.37
CA ILE A 80 -2.52 -16.34 6.04
C ILE A 80 -3.34 -17.63 6.11
N GLY A 81 -4.47 -17.69 5.40
CA GLY A 81 -5.47 -18.74 5.60
C GLY A 81 -5.06 -20.14 5.16
N LYS A 82 -4.06 -20.28 4.29
CA LYS A 82 -3.58 -21.59 3.77
C LYS A 82 -2.06 -21.76 3.84
N ALA A 83 -1.31 -20.76 4.32
CA ALA A 83 0.13 -20.91 4.51
C ALA A 83 0.39 -21.44 5.92
N GLY A 84 0.97 -22.63 6.01
CA GLY A 84 1.65 -23.09 7.21
C GLY A 84 3.13 -22.70 7.15
N GLY A 85 3.82 -22.71 8.30
CA GLY A 85 5.27 -22.58 8.36
C GLY A 85 5.78 -21.13 8.39
N ASN A 86 6.86 -20.86 7.66
CA ASN A 86 7.64 -19.63 7.78
C ASN A 86 6.86 -18.36 7.41
N ALA A 87 6.08 -18.38 6.33
CA ALA A 87 5.30 -17.22 5.89
C ALA A 87 4.31 -16.74 6.98
N ALA A 88 3.57 -17.67 7.59
CA ALA A 88 2.64 -17.34 8.67
C ALA A 88 3.38 -16.81 9.92
N ALA A 89 4.48 -17.45 10.32
CA ALA A 89 5.27 -17.03 11.47
C ALA A 89 5.89 -15.63 11.28
N GLN A 90 6.45 -15.36 10.10
CA GLN A 90 7.01 -14.05 9.78
C GLN A 90 5.92 -12.97 9.71
N SER A 91 4.76 -13.29 9.12
CA SER A 91 3.64 -12.35 9.05
C SER A 91 3.09 -11.99 10.43
N GLU A 92 2.97 -12.98 11.32
CA GLU A 92 2.61 -12.75 12.72
C GLU A 92 3.65 -11.86 13.41
N ALA A 93 4.94 -12.17 13.28
CA ALA A 93 6.02 -11.41 13.88
C ALA A 93 6.01 -9.95 13.41
N ILE A 94 5.89 -9.72 12.10
CA ILE A 94 5.78 -8.38 11.50
C ILE A 94 4.56 -7.64 12.06
N SER A 95 3.40 -8.28 12.12
CA SER A 95 2.17 -7.67 12.65
C SER A 95 2.29 -7.26 14.11
N ARG A 96 2.99 -8.07 14.92
CA ARG A 96 3.28 -7.77 16.33
C ARG A 96 4.25 -6.60 16.48
N LEU A 97 5.27 -6.52 15.63
CA LEU A 97 6.22 -5.41 15.61
C LEU A 97 5.56 -4.10 15.16
N ILE A 98 4.72 -4.15 14.13
CA ILE A 98 3.95 -2.99 13.69
C ILE A 98 3.00 -2.52 14.80
N SER A 99 2.28 -3.45 15.44
CA SER A 99 1.40 -3.11 16.58
C SER A 99 2.17 -2.50 17.75
N LEU A 100 3.39 -2.96 18.00
CA LEU A 100 4.28 -2.37 19.00
C LEU A 100 4.67 -0.94 18.60
N ALA A 101 5.13 -0.74 17.36
CA ALA A 101 5.55 0.57 16.84
C ALA A 101 4.42 1.60 16.90
N LEU A 102 3.23 1.26 16.40
CA LEU A 102 2.05 2.14 16.40
C LEU A 102 1.64 2.53 17.82
N ARG A 103 1.70 1.60 18.77
CA ARG A 103 1.40 1.89 20.18
C ARG A 103 2.49 2.66 20.89
N SER A 104 3.72 2.66 20.39
CA SER A 104 4.82 3.49 20.86
C SER A 104 4.86 4.86 20.20
N GLY A 105 3.86 5.19 19.37
CA GLY A 105 3.69 6.50 18.74
C GLY A 105 4.54 6.71 17.49
N VAL A 106 4.92 5.64 16.78
CA VAL A 106 5.50 5.73 15.43
C VAL A 106 4.40 6.14 14.45
N ASP A 107 4.71 7.05 13.53
CA ASP A 107 3.78 7.50 12.50
C ASP A 107 3.38 6.30 11.60
N PRO A 108 2.08 6.02 11.42
CA PRO A 108 1.61 5.02 10.47
C PRO A 108 2.17 5.18 9.05
N GLN A 109 2.43 6.42 8.59
CA GLN A 109 2.99 6.68 7.26
C GLN A 109 4.43 6.17 7.13
N GLU A 110 5.25 6.29 8.17
CA GLU A 110 6.61 5.74 8.17
C GLU A 110 6.57 4.22 8.08
N VAL A 111 5.67 3.56 8.83
CA VAL A 111 5.49 2.11 8.75
C VAL A 111 5.05 1.69 7.35
N ILE A 112 4.13 2.44 6.72
CA ILE A 112 3.68 2.18 5.35
C ILE A 112 4.84 2.26 4.36
N SER A 113 5.69 3.30 4.47
CA SER A 113 6.84 3.46 3.57
C SER A 113 7.89 2.35 3.71
N GLU A 114 8.08 1.81 4.91
CA GLU A 114 8.99 0.68 5.13
C GLU A 114 8.46 -0.65 4.58
N LEU A 115 7.13 -0.83 4.55
CA LEU A 115 6.50 -2.08 4.11
C LEU A 115 6.23 -2.13 2.60
N LYS A 116 5.78 -1.00 2.01
CA LYS A 116 5.45 -0.92 0.59
C LYS A 116 6.69 -1.12 -0.26
N GLY A 117 6.57 -1.92 -1.32
CA GLY A 117 7.67 -2.17 -2.24
C GLY A 117 8.59 -3.34 -1.84
N ILE A 118 8.42 -3.93 -0.65
CA ILE A 118 9.13 -5.18 -0.31
C ILE A 118 8.69 -6.26 -1.30
N SER A 119 9.64 -6.78 -2.08
CA SER A 119 9.35 -7.76 -3.13
C SER A 119 9.62 -9.18 -2.66
N GLY A 120 8.70 -10.08 -3.01
CA GLY A 120 8.81 -11.52 -2.77
C GLY A 120 9.01 -12.31 -4.07
N PRO A 121 9.21 -13.63 -3.97
CA PRO A 121 9.47 -14.48 -5.13
C PRO A 121 8.24 -14.68 -6.03
N SER A 122 7.04 -14.32 -5.55
CA SER A 122 5.79 -14.57 -6.27
C SER A 122 4.83 -13.38 -6.16
N PRO A 123 5.07 -12.29 -6.92
CA PRO A 123 4.11 -11.19 -7.03
C PRO A 123 2.79 -11.63 -7.67
N VAL A 124 1.68 -11.06 -7.22
CA VAL A 124 0.31 -11.40 -7.67
C VAL A 124 -0.47 -10.13 -7.98
N TRP A 125 -1.24 -10.13 -9.07
CA TRP A 125 -2.21 -9.07 -9.34
C TRP A 125 -3.51 -9.34 -8.60
N GLU A 126 -3.99 -8.37 -7.82
CA GLU A 126 -5.27 -8.39 -7.11
C GLU A 126 -6.02 -7.10 -7.45
N ASP A 127 -7.24 -7.22 -8.00
CA ASP A 127 -8.14 -6.09 -8.29
C ASP A 127 -7.48 -4.88 -9.01
N GLY A 128 -6.59 -5.17 -9.97
CA GLY A 128 -5.88 -4.14 -10.75
C GLY A 128 -4.65 -3.55 -10.06
N GLU A 129 -4.28 -4.05 -8.88
CA GLU A 129 -3.07 -3.68 -8.15
C GLU A 129 -2.07 -4.84 -8.08
N LEU A 130 -0.79 -4.55 -8.32
CA LEU A 130 0.28 -5.53 -8.17
C LEU A 130 0.69 -5.65 -6.69
N ILE A 131 0.48 -6.81 -6.08
CA ILE A 131 0.95 -7.15 -4.72
C ILE A 131 2.28 -7.88 -4.82
N LEU A 132 3.34 -7.29 -4.26
CA LEU A 132 4.71 -7.77 -4.42
C LEU A 132 5.07 -8.87 -3.42
N SER A 133 4.52 -8.79 -2.21
CA SER A 133 4.79 -9.72 -1.11
C SER A 133 3.75 -9.58 0.01
N THR A 134 3.88 -10.41 1.04
CA THR A 134 3.05 -10.32 2.26
C THR A 134 3.27 -8.99 3.02
N PRO A 135 4.51 -8.52 3.29
CA PRO A 135 4.73 -7.18 3.86
C PRO A 135 4.14 -6.05 3.02
N ASP A 136 4.30 -6.09 1.70
CA ASP A 136 3.75 -5.09 0.78
C ASP A 136 2.22 -5.05 0.84
N ALA A 137 1.57 -6.22 0.93
CA ALA A 137 0.12 -6.33 1.12
C ALA A 137 -0.34 -5.64 2.43
N ILE A 138 0.41 -5.79 3.52
CA ILE A 138 0.10 -5.13 4.81
C ILE A 138 0.23 -3.61 4.66
N GLY A 139 1.32 -3.13 4.06
CA GLY A 139 1.54 -1.68 3.83
C GLY A 139 0.44 -1.05 2.97
N LYS A 140 0.02 -1.73 1.90
CA LYS A 140 -1.08 -1.31 1.04
C LYS A 140 -2.44 -1.30 1.74
N ALA A 141 -2.72 -2.30 2.59
CA ALA A 141 -3.93 -2.33 3.40
C ALA A 141 -3.98 -1.13 4.37
N MET A 142 -2.86 -0.83 5.03
CA MET A 142 -2.73 0.33 5.92
C MET A 142 -2.96 1.66 5.19
N GLU A 143 -2.35 1.81 4.01
CA GLU A 143 -2.52 3.00 3.19
C GLU A 143 -3.99 3.20 2.77
N ARG A 144 -4.64 2.16 2.26
CA ARG A 144 -6.06 2.21 1.90
C ARG A 144 -6.95 2.53 3.11
N TYR A 145 -6.62 1.98 4.28
CA TYR A 145 -7.35 2.28 5.52
C TYR A 145 -7.28 3.77 5.88
N LEU A 146 -6.08 4.36 5.84
CA LEU A 146 -5.89 5.79 6.12
C LEU A 146 -6.55 6.68 5.07
N GLN A 147 -6.52 6.30 3.79
CA GLN A 147 -7.23 7.01 2.72
C GLN A 147 -8.74 7.01 2.94
N ARG A 148 -9.33 5.84 3.25
CA ARG A 148 -10.76 5.72 3.59
C ARG A 148 -11.13 6.59 4.78
N LYS A 149 -10.29 6.61 5.83
CA LYS A 149 -10.51 7.46 7.01
C LYS A 149 -10.46 8.95 6.69
N ALA A 150 -9.60 9.35 5.75
CA ALA A 150 -9.52 10.72 5.25
C ALA A 150 -10.65 11.11 4.27
N GLY A 151 -11.65 10.25 4.06
CA GLY A 151 -12.74 10.49 3.10
C GLY A 151 -12.30 10.44 1.63
N LYS A 152 -11.05 10.05 1.36
CA LYS A 152 -10.56 9.76 0.02
C LYS A 152 -11.04 8.35 -0.30
N GLN A 153 -12.13 8.22 -1.05
CA GLN A 153 -12.44 6.92 -1.62
C GLN A 153 -11.23 6.48 -2.45
N PRO A 154 -10.74 5.24 -2.30
CA PRO A 154 -9.83 4.72 -3.28
C PRO A 154 -10.63 4.68 -4.57
N ASP A 155 -10.29 5.56 -5.51
CA ASP A 155 -10.79 5.46 -6.87
C ASP A 155 -10.52 4.01 -7.29
N ALA A 156 -11.60 3.26 -7.54
CA ALA A 156 -11.49 1.99 -8.25
C ALA A 156 -10.66 2.31 -9.48
N VAL A 157 -9.44 1.77 -9.54
CA VAL A 157 -8.39 2.20 -10.47
C VAL A 157 -8.99 2.29 -11.86
N ALA A 158 -9.26 3.53 -12.28
CA ALA A 158 -9.74 3.82 -13.62
C ALA A 158 -8.64 3.37 -14.56
N SER A 159 -9.00 2.41 -15.41
CA SER A 159 -8.16 1.91 -16.48
C SER A 159 -7.99 3.01 -17.53
N GLU A 160 -7.00 3.88 -17.38
CA GLU A 160 -6.50 4.80 -18.41
C GLU A 160 -5.00 5.03 -18.10
N ASN A 161 -4.00 4.56 -18.84
CA ASN A 161 -3.83 4.51 -20.28
C ASN A 161 -3.00 3.28 -20.68
N VAL A 162 -3.62 2.33 -21.39
CA VAL A 162 -2.91 1.52 -22.38
C VAL A 162 -3.60 1.81 -23.71
N PRO A 163 -2.90 2.28 -24.75
CA PRO A 163 -3.53 2.61 -26.03
C PRO A 163 -4.19 1.35 -26.63
N PRO A 164 -5.33 1.50 -27.32
CA PRO A 164 -6.10 0.37 -27.82
C PRO A 164 -5.43 -0.18 -29.08
N SER A 165 -4.66 -1.25 -28.94
CA SER A 165 -4.28 -2.07 -30.10
C SER A 165 -5.15 -3.33 -30.13
N SER A 166 -6.28 -3.17 -30.84
CA SER A 166 -6.85 -4.12 -31.79
C SER A 166 -6.60 -5.62 -31.58
N ALA A 167 -7.72 -6.32 -31.34
CA ALA A 167 -8.11 -7.61 -31.94
C ALA A 167 -6.99 -8.53 -32.46
N GLY A 168 -6.82 -9.69 -31.80
CA GLY A 168 -6.01 -10.79 -32.32
C GLY A 168 -5.75 -11.87 -31.28
N SER A 169 -6.51 -12.95 -31.37
CA SER A 169 -6.38 -14.17 -30.59
C SER A 169 -5.17 -15.00 -31.03
N GLU A 170 -4.00 -14.87 -30.41
CA GLU A 170 -2.85 -15.81 -30.52
C GLU A 170 -1.95 -15.76 -29.27
N PRO A 171 -1.24 -16.87 -28.92
CA PRO A 171 -0.49 -16.97 -27.65
C PRO A 171 0.72 -16.05 -27.65
N LYS A 172 0.84 -15.22 -26.62
CA LYS A 172 1.94 -14.26 -26.41
C LYS A 172 3.29 -15.00 -26.37
N THR A 173 4.03 -14.95 -27.46
CA THR A 173 5.45 -15.27 -27.51
C THR A 173 6.20 -14.18 -26.73
N LEU A 174 6.79 -14.56 -25.59
CA LEU A 174 7.61 -13.67 -24.78
C LEU A 174 8.91 -13.40 -25.55
N THR A 175 9.03 -12.25 -26.21
CA THR A 175 10.22 -11.86 -27.00
C THR A 175 11.31 -11.16 -26.18
N THR A 176 11.00 -10.82 -24.91
CA THR A 176 11.88 -10.01 -24.05
C THR A 176 12.11 -10.68 -22.70
N CYS A 177 13.35 -10.65 -22.22
CA CYS A 177 13.77 -11.21 -20.94
C CYS A 177 13.19 -10.39 -19.77
N PRO A 178 12.51 -11.04 -18.81
CA PRO A 178 11.92 -10.33 -17.67
C PRO A 178 12.97 -9.81 -16.67
N GLU A 179 14.18 -10.35 -16.66
CA GLU A 179 15.24 -9.93 -15.71
C GLU A 179 16.08 -8.75 -16.20
N CYS A 180 16.39 -8.69 -17.50
CA CYS A 180 17.33 -7.70 -18.04
C CYS A 180 16.81 -6.93 -19.26
N GLY A 181 15.60 -7.21 -19.73
CA GLY A 181 15.01 -6.52 -20.89
C GLY A 181 15.67 -6.85 -22.25
N SER A 182 16.66 -7.75 -22.28
CA SER A 182 17.29 -8.21 -23.53
C SER A 182 16.41 -9.21 -24.27
N THR A 183 16.65 -9.41 -25.57
CA THR A 183 15.91 -10.40 -26.37
C THR A 183 16.14 -11.82 -25.86
N VAL A 184 15.09 -12.64 -25.83
CA VAL A 184 15.18 -14.08 -25.54
C VAL A 184 15.13 -14.89 -26.84
N ALA A 185 15.88 -15.98 -26.87
CA ALA A 185 15.90 -16.94 -27.98
C ALA A 185 15.20 -18.23 -27.55
N TYR A 186 14.50 -18.87 -28.49
CA TYR A 186 13.91 -20.18 -28.26
C TYR A 186 14.93 -21.25 -28.64
N GLU A 187 15.41 -22.02 -27.65
CA GLU A 187 16.34 -23.13 -27.85
C GLU A 187 15.82 -24.34 -27.08
N SER A 188 15.75 -25.51 -27.74
CA SER A 188 15.37 -26.79 -27.10
C SER A 188 14.03 -26.78 -26.34
N SER A 189 13.03 -26.07 -26.87
CA SER A 189 11.72 -25.87 -26.24
C SER A 189 11.68 -24.96 -25.01
N CYS A 190 12.77 -24.26 -24.71
CA CYS A 190 12.87 -23.29 -23.62
C CYS A 190 13.18 -21.88 -24.17
N LEU A 191 12.66 -20.86 -23.51
CA LEU A 191 13.07 -19.47 -23.73
C LEU A 191 14.36 -19.22 -22.95
N MET A 192 15.41 -18.73 -23.60
CA MET A 192 16.73 -18.50 -23.01
C MET A 192 17.23 -17.08 -23.29
N CYS A 193 17.72 -16.39 -22.27
CA CYS A 193 18.38 -15.09 -22.41
C CYS A 193 19.90 -15.26 -22.44
N LYS A 194 20.55 -14.93 -23.57
CA LYS A 194 22.01 -15.01 -23.71
C LYS A 194 22.78 -13.92 -22.96
N HIS A 195 22.08 -12.91 -22.44
CA HIS A 195 22.69 -11.79 -21.73
C HIS A 195 22.80 -12.03 -20.21
N CYS A 196 21.75 -12.58 -19.56
CA CYS A 196 21.75 -12.81 -18.11
C CYS A 196 21.65 -14.27 -17.69
N GLY A 197 21.40 -15.19 -18.62
CA GLY A 197 21.26 -16.63 -18.32
C GLY A 197 19.88 -17.05 -17.83
N TRP A 198 18.89 -16.15 -17.79
CA TRP A 198 17.50 -16.49 -17.49
C TRP A 198 16.95 -17.52 -18.49
N SER A 199 16.24 -18.53 -18.00
CA SER A 199 15.56 -19.52 -18.85
C SER A 199 14.18 -19.90 -18.34
N LYS A 200 13.26 -20.24 -19.26
CA LYS A 200 11.91 -20.74 -18.95
C LYS A 200 11.51 -21.84 -19.93
N CYS A 201 11.39 -23.05 -19.38
CA CYS A 201 10.73 -24.22 -19.95
C CYS A 201 9.41 -24.39 -19.15
#